data_AF-A0A1P8WQB7-F1
#
_entry.id   AF-A0A1P8WQB7-F1
#
_cell.length_a   1.000
_cell.length_b   1.000
_cell.length_c   1.000
_cell.angle_alpha   90.00
_cell.angle_beta   90.00
_cell.angle_gamma   90.00
#
_symmetry.space_group_name_H-M   'P 1'
#
loop_
_entity.id
_entity.type
_entity.pdbx_description
1 polymer ?
#
loop_
_entity_poly.entity_id
_entity_poly.type
_entity_poly.pdbx_seq_one_letter_code
_entity_poly.pdbx_strand_id
1 'polypeptide(L)'
;MNKWKELTSKTLKSVLRERFANYWSQIDSSEPIWQSRYYGFNIWSRSKVEEKRDDMHLNPVRAGLVQRANHWPWSSARWYLERQSVGLPIRWPPGLEHDDQFATDL
;
A
#
# COMPACT_ATOMS: atom_id res chain seq x y z
N MET A 1 -0.24 17.58 -1.71
CA MET A 1 -0.27 16.29 -2.45
C MET A 1 0.03 16.42 -3.94
N ASN A 2 -0.55 17.38 -4.67
CA ASN A 2 -0.41 17.46 -6.14
C ASN A 2 1.05 17.60 -6.64
N LYS A 3 1.86 18.44 -5.99
CA LYS A 3 3.28 18.63 -6.35
C LYS A 3 4.10 17.34 -6.22
N TRP A 4 3.80 16.50 -5.22
CA TRP A 4 4.47 15.21 -5.05
C TRP A 4 4.14 14.24 -6.20
N LYS A 5 2.87 14.14 -6.59
CA LYS A 5 2.45 13.31 -7.75
C LYS A 5 3.12 13.78 -9.04
N GLU A 6 3.22 15.09 -9.25
CA GLU A 6 3.86 15.63 -10.45
C GLU A 6 5.37 15.29 -10.48
N LEU A 7 6.09 15.55 -9.39
CA LEU A 7 7.53 15.28 -9.31
C LEU A 7 7.83 13.80 -9.47
N THR A 8 7.12 12.94 -8.73
CA THR A 8 7.32 11.48 -8.81
C THR A 8 6.92 10.93 -10.17
N SER A 9 5.89 11.47 -10.83
CA SER A 9 5.53 11.09 -12.20
C SER A 9 6.69 11.34 -13.16
N LYS A 10 7.34 12.53 -13.11
CA LYS A 10 8.50 12.84 -13.97
C LYS A 10 9.65 11.85 -13.73
N THR A 11 9.98 11.58 -12.47
CA THR A 11 11.04 10.63 -12.13
C THR A 11 10.71 9.21 -12.58
N LEU A 12 9.49 8.73 -12.31
CA LEU A 12 9.06 7.39 -12.69
C LEU A 12 9.04 7.21 -14.21
N LYS A 13 8.62 8.22 -14.97
CA LYS A 13 8.66 8.19 -16.44
C LYS A 13 10.08 7.99 -16.98
N SER A 14 11.08 8.66 -16.41
CA SER A 14 12.49 8.46 -16.80
C SER A 14 12.95 7.03 -16.45
N VAL A 15 12.70 6.57 -15.22
CA VAL A 15 13.09 5.22 -14.79
C VAL A 15 12.43 4.13 -15.63
N LEU A 16 11.13 4.23 -15.90
CA LEU A 16 10.38 3.25 -16.69
C LEU A 16 10.87 3.21 -18.14
N ARG A 17 11.13 4.38 -18.74
CA ARG A 17 11.68 4.47 -20.09
C ARG A 17 13.06 3.85 -20.21
N GLU A 18 13.94 4.11 -19.26
CA GLU A 18 15.34 3.67 -19.30
C GLU A 18 15.51 2.19 -18.92
N ARG A 19 14.77 1.71 -17.91
CA ARG A 19 14.96 0.36 -17.35
C ARG A 19 13.97 -0.67 -17.88
N PHE A 20 12.81 -0.23 -18.36
CA PHE A 20 11.70 -1.09 -18.76
C PHE A 20 11.15 -0.69 -20.13
N ALA A 21 12.04 -0.44 -21.09
CA ALA A 21 11.71 0.14 -22.40
C ALA A 21 10.57 -0.60 -23.14
N ASN A 22 10.57 -1.94 -23.12
CA ASN A 22 9.54 -2.77 -23.78
C ASN A 22 8.15 -2.62 -23.16
N TYR A 23 8.08 -2.36 -21.84
CA TYR A 23 6.82 -2.08 -21.16
C TYR A 23 6.39 -0.64 -21.39
N TRP A 24 7.34 0.29 -21.30
CA TRP A 24 7.08 1.72 -21.47
C TRP A 24 6.61 2.07 -22.89
N SER A 25 7.07 1.35 -23.91
CA SER A 25 6.66 1.59 -25.31
C SER A 25 5.16 1.35 -25.56
N GLN A 26 4.46 0.68 -24.63
CA GLN A 26 3.02 0.42 -24.73
C GLN A 26 2.16 1.48 -24.02
N ILE A 27 2.77 2.44 -23.34
CA ILE A 27 2.10 3.45 -22.53
C ILE A 27 2.25 4.82 -23.18
N ASP A 28 1.16 5.58 -23.29
CA ASP A 28 1.23 6.96 -23.76
C ASP A 28 2.05 7.82 -22.77
N SER A 29 3.15 8.38 -23.25
CA SER A 29 4.03 9.24 -22.47
C SER A 29 3.38 10.58 -22.07
N SER A 30 2.29 10.97 -22.73
CA SER A 30 1.51 12.17 -22.39
C SER A 30 0.72 11.99 -21.09
N GLU A 31 0.30 10.76 -20.77
CA GLU A 31 -0.57 10.48 -19.62
C GLU A 31 0.18 10.57 -18.27
N PRO A 32 -0.45 11.09 -17.21
CA PRO A 32 0.13 11.08 -15.88
C PRO A 32 0.23 9.66 -15.32
N ILE A 33 1.33 9.35 -14.63
CA ILE A 33 1.50 8.04 -13.96
C ILE A 33 0.46 7.84 -12.84
N TRP A 34 0.10 8.91 -12.15
CA TRP A 34 -0.83 8.86 -11.02
C TRP A 34 -2.23 9.31 -11.44
N GLN A 35 -3.24 8.58 -10.97
CA GLN A 35 -4.64 9.02 -11.06
C GLN A 35 -4.86 10.34 -10.31
N SER A 36 -5.88 11.09 -10.76
CA SER A 36 -6.30 12.32 -10.10
C SER A 36 -6.94 12.02 -8.74
N ARG A 37 -6.72 12.93 -7.77
CA ARG A 37 -7.17 12.78 -6.36
C ARG A 37 -6.62 11.52 -5.67
N TYR A 38 -6.91 11.37 -4.39
CA TYR A 38 -6.55 10.20 -3.59
C TYR A 38 -7.59 10.05 -2.50
N TYR A 39 -7.74 8.83 -1.98
CA TYR A 39 -8.59 8.58 -0.83
C TYR A 39 -7.75 8.70 0.45
N GLY A 40 -8.14 9.64 1.31
CA GLY A 40 -7.57 9.80 2.64
C GLY A 40 -8.58 9.34 3.69
N PHE A 41 -8.13 8.56 4.66
CA PHE A 41 -8.95 8.09 5.77
C PHE A 41 -8.19 8.32 7.07
N ASN A 42 -8.82 9.01 8.03
CA ASN A 42 -8.22 9.28 9.33
C ASN A 42 -8.40 8.06 10.23
N ILE A 43 -7.31 7.58 10.83
CA ILE A 43 -7.30 6.44 11.74
C ILE A 43 -6.95 6.94 13.13
N TRP A 44 -7.84 6.67 14.09
CA TRP A 44 -7.73 7.16 15.47
C TRP A 44 -7.67 6.03 16.51
N SER A 45 -7.79 4.79 16.08
CA SER A 45 -7.90 3.64 16.95
C SER A 45 -7.10 2.47 16.39
N ARG A 46 -6.64 1.59 17.29
CA ARG A 46 -5.88 0.40 16.92
C ARG A 46 -6.75 -0.58 16.14
N SER A 47 -8.00 -0.78 16.58
CA SER A 47 -8.98 -1.61 15.87
C SER A 47 -9.12 -1.18 14.41
N LYS A 48 -9.15 0.13 14.15
CA LYS A 48 -9.30 0.64 12.79
C LYS A 48 -8.05 0.48 11.94
N VAL A 49 -6.85 0.53 12.53
CA VAL A 49 -5.61 0.14 11.84
C VAL A 49 -5.66 -1.34 11.47
N GLU A 50 -6.09 -2.21 12.40
CA GLU A 50 -6.17 -3.65 12.18
C GLU A 50 -7.15 -3.99 11.07
N GLU A 51 -8.36 -3.40 11.09
CA GLU A 51 -9.35 -3.54 10.02
C GLU A 51 -8.77 -3.16 8.66
N LYS A 52 -8.14 -1.98 8.54
CA LYS A 52 -7.57 -1.51 7.27
C LYS A 52 -6.36 -2.32 6.84
N ARG A 53 -5.53 -2.78 7.77
CA ARG A 53 -4.41 -3.69 7.48
C ARG A 53 -4.92 -4.99 6.88
N ASP A 54 -5.91 -5.61 7.51
CA ASP A 54 -6.45 -6.89 7.08
C ASP A 54 -7.15 -6.74 5.72
N ASP A 55 -7.86 -5.63 5.52
CA ASP A 55 -8.43 -5.26 4.22
C ASP A 55 -7.35 -5.14 3.12
N MET A 56 -6.23 -4.47 3.40
CA MET A 56 -5.09 -4.35 2.48
C MET A 56 -4.41 -5.70 2.20
N HIS A 57 -4.30 -6.58 3.20
CA HIS A 57 -3.72 -7.92 3.03
C HIS A 57 -4.60 -8.82 2.17
N LEU A 58 -5.92 -8.65 2.24
CA LEU A 58 -6.89 -9.40 1.45
C LEU A 58 -7.10 -8.82 0.05
N ASN A 59 -6.69 -7.58 -0.23
CA ASN A 59 -6.88 -6.96 -1.54
C ASN A 59 -6.31 -7.79 -2.71
N PRO A 60 -5.08 -8.35 -2.66
CA PRO A 60 -4.58 -9.24 -3.72
C PRO A 60 -5.39 -10.52 -3.89
N VAL A 61 -6.00 -11.04 -2.81
CA VAL A 61 -6.87 -12.21 -2.86
C VAL A 61 -8.20 -11.87 -3.52
N ARG A 62 -8.84 -10.76 -3.12
CA ARG A 62 -10.08 -10.28 -3.72
C ARG A 62 -9.93 -9.91 -5.19
N ALA A 63 -8.75 -9.43 -5.59
CA ALA A 63 -8.39 -9.16 -6.97
C ALA A 63 -8.04 -10.43 -7.78
N GLY A 64 -8.02 -11.62 -7.16
CA GLY A 64 -7.70 -12.89 -7.82
C GLY A 64 -6.24 -13.08 -8.20
N LEU A 65 -5.33 -12.25 -7.67
CA LEU A 65 -3.90 -12.29 -7.99
C LEU A 65 -3.18 -13.44 -7.27
N VAL A 66 -3.65 -13.82 -6.08
CA VAL A 66 -3.13 -14.93 -5.27
C VAL A 66 -4.26 -15.62 -4.51
N GLN A 67 -4.07 -16.89 -4.16
CA GLN A 67 -5.05 -17.67 -3.38
C GLN A 67 -5.05 -17.32 -1.89
N ARG A 68 -3.92 -16.84 -1.34
CA ARG A 68 -3.76 -16.53 0.09
C ARG A 68 -2.97 -15.24 0.25
N ALA A 69 -3.28 -14.45 1.29
CA ALA A 69 -2.67 -13.14 1.52
C ALA A 69 -1.13 -13.20 1.65
N ASN A 70 -0.60 -14.20 2.37
CA ASN A 70 0.84 -14.45 2.53
C ASN A 70 1.55 -14.82 1.22
N HIS A 71 0.84 -15.20 0.14
CA HIS A 71 1.49 -15.47 -1.15
C HIS A 71 1.84 -14.19 -1.92
N TRP A 72 1.29 -13.03 -1.55
CA TRP A 72 1.61 -11.76 -2.21
C TRP A 72 2.94 -11.21 -1.67
N PRO A 73 4.02 -11.20 -2.47
CA PRO A 73 5.35 -10.87 -1.95
C PRO A 73 5.50 -9.39 -1.57
N TRP A 74 4.65 -8.54 -2.12
CA TRP A 74 4.69 -7.07 -1.96
C TRP A 74 3.73 -6.57 -0.86
N SER A 75 3.46 -7.38 0.17
CA SER A 75 2.72 -6.96 1.36
C SER A 75 3.39 -7.43 2.65
N SER A 76 2.97 -6.85 3.77
CA SER A 76 3.39 -7.29 5.11
C SER A 76 2.67 -8.55 5.62
N ALA A 77 1.75 -9.15 4.84
CA ALA A 77 0.92 -10.27 5.29
C ALA A 77 1.73 -11.47 5.82
N ARG A 78 2.86 -11.79 5.18
CA ARG A 78 3.77 -12.86 5.63
C ARG A 78 4.32 -12.65 7.04
N TRP A 79 4.60 -11.40 7.41
CA TRP A 79 5.04 -11.12 8.77
C TRP A 79 3.94 -11.37 9.79
N TYR A 80 2.70 -10.97 9.49
CA TYR A 80 1.58 -11.14 10.42
C TYR A 80 1.15 -12.60 10.56
N LEU A 81 1.17 -13.36 9.46
CA LEU A 81 0.71 -14.75 9.43
C LEU A 81 1.80 -15.77 9.78
N GLU A 82 3.05 -15.50 9.44
CA GLU A 82 4.14 -16.49 9.50
C GLU A 82 5.37 -15.99 10.25
N ARG A 83 5.37 -14.74 10.72
CA ARG A 83 6.52 -14.07 11.36
C ARG A 83 7.76 -14.01 10.46
N GLN A 84 7.59 -14.10 9.14
CA GLN A 84 8.67 -13.92 8.18
C GLN A 84 9.01 -12.43 7.99
N SER A 85 10.30 -12.12 7.87
CA SER A 85 10.74 -10.76 7.57
C SER A 85 10.28 -10.32 6.18
N VAL A 86 9.89 -9.05 6.06
CA VAL A 86 9.55 -8.39 4.79
C VAL A 86 10.55 -7.30 4.41
N GLY A 87 11.74 -7.32 5.01
CA GLY A 87 12.80 -6.34 4.76
C GLY A 87 12.61 -4.99 5.47
N LEU A 88 11.51 -4.82 6.22
CA LEU A 88 11.22 -3.62 7.00
C LEU A 88 10.79 -4.02 8.42
N PRO A 89 11.20 -3.25 9.46
CA PRO A 89 10.70 -3.45 10.81
C PRO A 89 9.21 -3.09 10.86
N ILE A 90 8.40 -3.97 11.42
CA ILE A 90 6.97 -3.75 11.64
C ILE A 90 6.75 -3.38 13.11
N ARG A 91 6.12 -2.23 13.32
CA ARG A 91 5.78 -1.68 14.65
C ARG A 91 4.50 -0.89 14.59
N TRP A 92 3.85 -0.72 15.73
CA TRP A 92 2.72 0.17 15.89
C TRP A 92 3.13 1.65 15.75
N PRO A 93 2.27 2.50 15.19
CA PRO A 93 2.43 3.94 15.32
C PRO A 93 2.37 4.36 16.80
N PRO A 94 3.13 5.40 17.19
CA PRO A 94 3.06 5.94 18.54
C PRO A 94 1.62 6.31 18.94
N GLY A 95 1.17 5.83 20.11
CA GLY A 95 -0.16 6.07 20.65
C GLY A 95 -1.23 5.05 20.21
N LEU A 96 -0.89 4.07 19.37
CA LEU A 96 -1.77 2.99 18.92
C LEU A 96 -1.23 1.60 19.27
N GLU A 97 -0.34 1.51 20.25
CA GLU A 97 0.28 0.25 20.69
C GLU A 97 -0.70 -0.65 21.45
N HIS A 98 -1.61 -0.04 22.19
CA HIS A 98 -2.55 -0.72 23.08
C HIS A 98 -3.94 -0.81 22.46
N ASP A 99 -4.73 -1.76 22.95
CA ASP A 99 -6.10 -1.92 22.53
C ASP A 99 -6.92 -0.69 22.94
N ASP A 100 -7.99 -0.44 22.20
CA ASP A 100 -8.77 0.77 22.36
C ASP A 100 -9.50 0.76 23.71
N GLN A 101 -9.04 1.57 24.67
CA GLN A 101 -9.59 1.60 26.02
C GLN A 101 -11.02 2.20 26.08
N PHE A 102 -11.45 2.88 25.01
CA PHE A 102 -12.74 3.60 24.92
C PHE A 102 -13.36 3.60 23.51
N ALA A 103 -13.05 2.62 22.64
CA ALA A 103 -13.70 2.54 21.34
C ALA A 103 -15.17 2.09 21.53
N THR A 104 -16.05 3.05 21.74
CA THR A 104 -17.48 2.86 21.50
C THR A 104 -17.66 2.78 20.00
N ASP A 105 -18.29 1.70 19.51
CA ASP A 105 -18.60 1.49 18.11
C ASP A 105 -19.23 2.75 17.49
N LEU A 106 -18.55 3.36 16.51
CA LEU A 106 -19.04 4.46 15.67
C LEU A 106 -18.99 4.05 14.19
#